data_AF-A0A7S2B1V1-F1
#
_entry.id   AF-A0A7S2B1V1-F1
#
_cell.length_a   1.000
_cell.length_b   1.000
_cell.length_c   1.000
_cell.angle_alpha   90.00
_cell.angle_beta   90.00
_cell.angle_gamma   90.00
#
_symmetry.space_group_name_H-M   'P 1'
#
loop_
_entity.id
_entity.type
_entity.pdbx_description
1 polymer ?
#
loop_
_entity_poly.entity_id
_entity_poly.type
_entity_poly.pdbx_seq_one_letter_code
_entity_poly.pdbx_strand_id
1 'polypeptide(L)'
;ATTAAEEEEEEQEEKEEDGSEDDEVKKENLPSKKELELKRKEDLKKIEEQRKIEEEREKKLQSVEVLDGGYNVQVRILEIRDCVSDKPSGVCDPVIFVEAFGSTKNGEIFQDCNTAFVDELYTFNFENMTRKKLENGEVRINVYDAPEIAGFSKKLIGSYSADFES
;
A
#
# COMPACT_ATOMS: atom_id res chain seq x y z
N ALA A 1 15.26 65.21 -4.21
CA ALA A 1 14.69 65.49 -5.54
C ALA A 1 14.08 64.18 -6.03
N THR A 2 12.76 64.02 -6.14
CA THR A 2 11.83 64.66 -7.13
C THR A 2 12.18 64.22 -8.55
N THR A 3 11.25 63.72 -9.38
CA THR A 3 9.77 63.89 -9.39
C THR A 3 9.11 62.64 -10.05
N ALA A 4 7.90 62.21 -9.67
CA ALA A 4 6.58 62.43 -10.36
C ALA A 4 6.44 61.80 -11.77
N ALA A 5 5.26 61.33 -12.22
CA ALA A 5 3.97 61.02 -11.56
C ALA A 5 3.04 60.26 -12.55
N GLU A 6 1.79 59.98 -12.12
CA GLU A 6 0.55 59.68 -12.90
C GLU A 6 0.59 58.52 -13.93
N GLU A 7 -0.28 57.50 -13.86
CA GLU A 7 -1.76 57.44 -13.90
C GLU A 7 -2.36 57.63 -15.31
N GLU A 8 -3.14 56.63 -15.76
CA GLU A 8 -4.37 56.80 -16.53
C GLU A 8 -5.18 55.48 -16.49
N GLU A 9 -6.50 55.60 -16.28
CA GLU A 9 -7.48 54.51 -16.32
C GLU A 9 -8.26 54.57 -17.64
N GLU A 10 -8.86 53.46 -18.10
CA GLU A 10 -10.13 53.54 -18.83
C GLU A 10 -10.91 52.23 -18.73
N GLU A 11 -12.09 52.28 -18.11
CA GLU A 11 -13.15 51.26 -18.26
C GLU A 11 -13.97 51.56 -19.52
N GLN A 12 -14.46 50.55 -20.24
CA GLN A 12 -15.56 50.74 -21.20
C GLN A 12 -16.60 49.62 -21.11
N GLU A 13 -17.85 50.03 -21.37
CA GLU A 13 -19.07 49.47 -20.77
C GLU A 13 -19.66 48.21 -21.45
N GLU A 14 -20.67 47.68 -20.75
CA GLU A 14 -21.51 46.53 -21.08
C GLU A 14 -22.32 46.67 -22.38
N LYS A 15 -22.80 45.53 -22.91
CA LYS A 15 -24.05 45.44 -23.67
C LYS A 15 -24.80 44.12 -23.44
N GLU A 16 -25.95 44.24 -22.77
CA GLU A 16 -27.15 43.40 -22.98
C GLU A 16 -27.76 43.76 -24.37
N GLU A 17 -28.66 43.07 -25.07
CA GLU A 17 -29.79 42.12 -24.83
C GLU A 17 -29.86 41.17 -26.10
N ASP A 18 -30.72 40.17 -26.35
CA ASP A 18 -31.91 39.56 -25.72
C ASP A 18 -32.10 38.10 -26.25
N GLY A 19 -32.89 37.28 -25.54
CA GLY A 19 -33.97 36.41 -26.05
C GLY A 19 -33.79 35.41 -27.21
N SER A 20 -33.78 34.11 -26.87
CA SER A 20 -34.59 32.98 -27.42
C SER A 20 -33.87 31.64 -27.18
N GLU A 21 -34.30 30.81 -26.23
CA GLU A 21 -35.44 29.86 -26.24
C GLU A 21 -35.14 28.50 -26.90
N ASP A 22 -35.37 27.44 -26.11
CA ASP A 22 -35.45 26.00 -26.41
C ASP A 22 -34.41 25.30 -27.31
N ASP A 23 -33.60 24.41 -26.69
CA ASP A 23 -33.83 22.96 -26.94
C ASP A 23 -33.35 22.03 -25.80
N GLU A 24 -33.95 20.84 -25.75
CA GLU A 24 -33.68 19.66 -24.90
C GLU A 24 -32.91 19.82 -23.56
N VAL A 25 -33.63 20.10 -22.47
CA VAL A 25 -33.25 19.59 -21.15
C VAL A 25 -33.29 18.06 -21.18
N LYS A 26 -32.12 17.43 -21.31
CA LYS A 26 -31.96 15.98 -21.12
C LYS A 26 -32.45 15.60 -19.73
N LYS A 27 -33.63 14.98 -19.68
CA LYS A 27 -34.14 14.33 -18.47
C LYS A 27 -33.27 13.10 -18.21
N GLU A 28 -32.19 13.30 -17.46
CA GLU A 28 -31.47 12.21 -16.83
C GLU A 28 -32.47 11.32 -16.10
N ASN A 29 -32.37 10.00 -16.29
CA ASN A 29 -33.24 9.03 -15.62
C ASN A 29 -32.87 8.99 -14.13
N LEU A 30 -33.36 9.98 -13.37
CA LEU A 30 -33.27 10.01 -11.92
C LEU A 30 -33.94 8.72 -11.41
N PRO A 31 -33.18 7.80 -10.79
CA PRO A 31 -33.71 6.49 -10.42
C PRO A 31 -34.89 6.69 -9.47
N SER A 32 -35.98 5.96 -9.71
CA SER A 32 -37.20 6.18 -8.95
C SER A 32 -36.94 6.01 -7.45
N LYS A 33 -37.74 6.67 -6.61
CA LYS A 33 -37.62 6.52 -5.15
C LYS A 33 -37.66 5.05 -4.70
N LYS A 34 -38.35 4.19 -5.45
CA LYS A 34 -38.39 2.73 -5.23
C LYS A 34 -37.07 2.04 -5.59
N GLU A 35 -36.42 2.40 -6.70
CA GLU A 35 -35.09 1.86 -7.07
C GLU A 35 -34.00 2.33 -6.10
N LEU A 36 -34.04 3.59 -5.68
CA LEU A 36 -33.13 4.11 -4.64
C LEU A 36 -33.31 3.37 -3.30
N GLU A 37 -34.55 3.11 -2.88
CA GLU A 37 -34.83 2.28 -1.70
C GLU A 37 -34.44 0.81 -1.88
N LEU A 38 -34.57 0.24 -3.09
CA LEU A 38 -34.19 -1.14 -3.39
C LEU A 38 -32.67 -1.31 -3.35
N LYS A 39 -31.95 -0.46 -4.08
CA LYS A 39 -30.47 -0.47 -4.13
C LYS A 39 -29.86 -0.25 -2.75
N ARG A 40 -30.39 0.70 -1.97
CA ARG A 40 -29.95 0.92 -0.57
C ARG A 40 -30.18 -0.31 0.32
N LYS A 41 -31.26 -1.09 0.10
CA LYS A 41 -31.51 -2.35 0.82
C LYS A 41 -30.58 -3.49 0.37
N GLU A 42 -30.16 -3.51 -0.90
CA GLU A 42 -29.18 -4.47 -1.40
C GLU A 42 -27.77 -4.16 -0.90
N ASP A 43 -27.36 -2.90 -0.91
CA ASP A 43 -26.04 -2.49 -0.45
C ASP A 43 -25.90 -2.68 1.08
N LEU A 44 -26.94 -2.39 1.86
CA LEU A 44 -26.98 -2.75 3.28
C LEU A 44 -26.88 -4.26 3.53
N LYS A 45 -27.50 -5.10 2.69
CA LYS A 45 -27.36 -6.57 2.79
C LYS A 45 -25.93 -7.02 2.50
N LYS A 46 -25.29 -6.49 1.45
CA LYS A 46 -23.90 -6.82 1.10
C LYS A 46 -22.94 -6.44 2.23
N ILE A 47 -23.13 -5.28 2.86
CA ILE A 47 -22.34 -4.84 4.02
C ILE A 47 -22.56 -5.77 5.22
N GLU A 48 -23.80 -6.13 5.55
CA GLU A 48 -24.10 -7.07 6.64
C GLU A 48 -23.55 -8.48 6.37
N GLU A 49 -23.54 -8.93 5.11
CA GLU A 49 -23.00 -10.22 4.68
C GLU A 49 -21.47 -10.24 4.70
N GLN A 50 -20.82 -9.19 4.19
CA GLN A 50 -19.37 -8.98 4.31
C GLN A 50 -18.93 -8.95 5.78
N ARG A 51 -19.60 -8.15 6.62
CA ARG A 51 -19.33 -8.06 8.07
C ARG A 51 -19.46 -9.41 8.79
N LYS A 52 -20.40 -10.27 8.37
CA LYS A 52 -20.53 -11.64 8.90
C LYS A 52 -19.44 -12.58 8.42
N ILE A 53 -19.03 -12.48 7.15
CA ILE A 53 -17.89 -13.24 6.60
C ILE A 53 -16.58 -12.82 7.27
N GLU A 54 -16.45 -11.54 7.63
CA GLU A 54 -15.31 -10.98 8.36
C GLU A 54 -15.31 -11.40 9.84
N GLU A 55 -16.42 -11.24 10.56
CA GLU A 55 -16.61 -11.78 11.92
C GLU A 55 -16.38 -13.31 11.99
N GLU A 56 -16.78 -14.06 10.96
CA GLU A 56 -16.47 -15.50 10.86
C GLU A 56 -15.00 -15.77 10.50
N ARG A 57 -14.36 -14.86 9.75
CA ARG A 57 -12.90 -14.68 9.59
C ARG A 57 -12.18 -14.73 10.93
N GLU A 58 -12.39 -13.65 11.67
CA GLU A 58 -11.80 -13.35 12.97
C GLU A 58 -12.02 -14.50 13.97
N LYS A 59 -13.27 -14.95 14.15
CA LYS A 59 -13.58 -16.04 15.10
C LYS A 59 -12.93 -17.37 14.74
N LYS A 60 -12.66 -17.64 13.45
CA LYS A 60 -11.91 -18.85 13.04
C LYS A 60 -10.42 -18.71 13.33
N LEU A 61 -9.84 -17.53 13.13
CA LEU A 61 -8.44 -17.22 13.49
C LEU A 61 -8.22 -17.28 15.02
N GLN A 62 -9.07 -16.61 15.79
CA GLN A 62 -9.04 -16.59 17.27
C GLN A 62 -9.26 -17.98 17.90
N SER A 63 -9.89 -18.92 17.18
CA SER A 63 -10.10 -20.29 17.65
C SER A 63 -8.90 -21.23 17.48
N VAL A 64 -7.78 -20.75 16.91
CA VAL A 64 -6.56 -21.55 16.76
C VAL A 64 -5.82 -21.64 18.09
N GLU A 65 -5.79 -22.84 18.67
CA GLU A 65 -4.94 -23.11 19.85
C GLU A 65 -3.46 -23.13 19.47
N VAL A 66 -2.81 -21.97 19.59
CA VAL A 66 -1.35 -21.87 19.61
C VAL A 66 -0.84 -22.62 20.85
N LEU A 67 -0.06 -23.69 20.61
CA LEU A 67 0.60 -24.50 21.62
C LEU A 67 2.04 -24.02 21.83
N ASP A 68 2.58 -24.17 23.03
CA ASP A 68 3.99 -23.89 23.31
C ASP A 68 4.88 -25.04 22.78
N GLY A 69 5.96 -24.74 22.06
CA GLY A 69 6.85 -25.75 21.49
C GLY A 69 7.73 -25.27 20.32
N GLY A 70 8.14 -26.22 19.49
CA GLY A 70 9.03 -26.00 18.34
C GLY A 70 8.28 -25.59 17.07
N TYR A 71 8.59 -24.41 16.55
CA TYR A 71 7.97 -23.83 15.34
C TYR A 71 8.99 -23.68 14.21
N ASN A 72 8.55 -23.88 12.97
CA ASN A 72 9.32 -23.61 11.77
C ASN A 72 8.58 -22.54 10.94
N VAL A 73 9.22 -21.39 10.74
CA VAL A 73 8.68 -20.26 9.98
C VAL A 73 9.37 -20.26 8.62
N GLN A 74 8.58 -20.21 7.55
CA GLN A 74 9.07 -20.27 6.17
C GLN A 74 8.60 -19.04 5.41
N VAL A 75 9.55 -18.20 5.00
CA VAL A 75 9.29 -17.04 4.15
C VAL A 75 9.87 -17.33 2.77
N ARG A 76 9.03 -17.39 1.74
CA ARG A 76 9.46 -17.60 0.35
C ARG A 76 9.35 -16.28 -0.41
N ILE A 77 10.48 -15.78 -0.92
CA ILE A 77 10.50 -14.57 -1.76
C ILE A 77 10.50 -15.02 -3.21
N LEU A 78 9.40 -14.75 -3.93
CA LEU A 78 9.26 -15.19 -5.32
C LEU A 78 9.95 -14.22 -6.29
N GLU A 79 9.70 -12.92 -6.12
CA GLU A 79 10.17 -11.87 -7.01
C GLU A 79 10.23 -10.52 -6.29
N ILE A 80 11.05 -9.61 -6.82
CA ILE A 80 11.02 -8.17 -6.54
C ILE A 80 10.63 -7.48 -7.84
N ARG A 81 9.77 -6.46 -7.79
CA ARG A 81 9.37 -5.68 -8.98
C ARG A 81 9.42 -4.18 -8.70
N ASP A 82 9.56 -3.42 -9.79
CA ASP A 82 9.34 -1.98 -9.84
C ASP A 82 10.14 -1.19 -8.79
N CYS A 83 11.37 -1.63 -8.52
CA CYS A 83 12.29 -0.98 -7.59
C CYS A 83 12.61 0.43 -8.09
N VAL A 84 12.44 1.42 -7.21
CA VAL A 84 12.77 2.82 -7.50
C VAL A 84 14.21 3.10 -7.05
N SER A 85 15.05 3.55 -7.98
CA SER A 85 16.42 3.95 -7.70
C SER A 85 16.55 5.46 -7.52
N ASP A 86 17.38 5.87 -6.57
CA ASP A 86 17.86 7.25 -6.41
C ASP A 86 19.22 7.49 -7.09
N LYS A 87 19.84 6.45 -7.66
CA LYS A 87 21.11 6.57 -8.37
C LYS A 87 20.90 7.33 -9.69
N PRO A 88 21.88 8.14 -10.16
CA PRO A 88 21.81 8.79 -11.46
C PRO A 88 21.66 7.84 -12.67
N SER A 89 21.92 6.54 -12.49
CA SER A 89 21.66 5.49 -13.48
C SER A 89 20.17 5.20 -13.69
N GLY A 90 19.31 5.45 -12.69
CA GLY A 90 17.92 5.02 -12.68
C GLY A 90 17.72 3.52 -12.43
N VAL A 91 18.77 2.81 -11.98
CA VAL A 91 18.79 1.36 -11.79
C VAL A 91 19.17 1.00 -10.34
N CYS A 92 18.53 -0.01 -9.75
CA CYS A 92 18.84 -0.51 -8.40
C CYS A 92 19.82 -1.69 -8.40
N ASP A 93 20.44 -1.93 -7.25
CA ASP A 93 21.11 -3.18 -6.88
C ASP A 93 20.38 -3.81 -5.67
N PRO A 94 19.14 -4.33 -5.83
CA PRO A 94 18.33 -4.73 -4.69
C PRO A 94 18.91 -5.95 -3.95
N VAL A 95 18.82 -5.89 -2.62
CA VAL A 95 19.15 -6.99 -1.70
C VAL A 95 18.07 -7.11 -0.63
N ILE A 96 17.61 -8.34 -0.41
CA ILE A 96 16.53 -8.67 0.52
C ILE A 96 17.10 -9.03 1.89
N PHE A 97 16.50 -8.50 2.94
CA PHE A 97 16.69 -8.90 4.33
C PHE A 97 15.36 -9.42 4.87
N VAL A 98 15.33 -10.67 5.33
CA VAL A 98 14.18 -11.29 5.99
C VAL A 98 14.51 -11.43 7.48
N GLU A 99 13.71 -10.77 8.31
CA GLU A 99 13.74 -10.86 9.76
C GLU A 99 12.48 -11.61 10.23
N ALA A 100 12.65 -12.58 11.13
CA ALA A 100 11.55 -13.29 11.77
C ALA A 100 11.85 -13.43 13.25
N PHE A 101 10.98 -12.91 14.12
CA PHE A 101 11.12 -12.99 15.59
C PHE A 101 12.51 -12.52 16.09
N GLY A 102 13.02 -11.43 15.50
CA GLY A 102 14.35 -10.87 15.81
C GLY A 102 15.55 -11.65 15.25
N SER A 103 15.33 -12.70 14.47
CA SER A 103 16.38 -13.43 13.74
C SER A 103 16.41 -12.99 12.28
N THR A 104 17.54 -12.42 11.83
CA THR A 104 17.69 -11.91 10.45
C THR A 104 18.49 -12.86 9.55
N LYS A 105 18.10 -12.92 8.28
CA LYS A 105 18.84 -13.49 7.15
C LYS A 105 18.79 -12.52 5.97
N ASN A 106 19.72 -12.63 5.03
CA ASN A 106 19.69 -11.86 3.78
C ASN A 106 20.05 -12.74 2.59
N GLY A 107 19.59 -12.33 1.41
CA GLY A 107 19.92 -12.97 0.14
C GLY A 107 21.17 -12.36 -0.51
N GLU A 108 21.34 -12.68 -1.79
CA GLU A 108 22.34 -12.06 -2.66
C GLU A 108 21.95 -10.62 -3.08
N ILE A 109 22.86 -9.92 -3.75
CA ILE A 109 22.59 -8.61 -4.37
C ILE A 109 22.33 -8.86 -5.86
N PHE A 110 21.14 -8.52 -6.33
CA PHE A 110 20.82 -8.60 -7.76
C PHE A 110 21.34 -7.32 -8.44
N GLN A 111 22.37 -7.44 -9.28
CA GLN A 111 23.03 -6.26 -9.85
C GLN A 111 22.25 -5.64 -11.01
N ASP A 112 22.32 -4.31 -11.14
CA ASP A 112 21.79 -3.53 -12.26
C ASP A 112 20.35 -3.91 -12.67
N CYS A 113 19.42 -4.03 -11.70
CA CYS A 113 18.04 -4.44 -11.98
C CYS A 113 16.98 -3.73 -11.13
N ASN A 114 15.85 -3.38 -11.77
CA ASN A 114 14.66 -2.85 -11.07
C ASN A 114 13.59 -3.92 -10.79
N THR A 115 13.76 -5.11 -11.39
CA THR A 115 12.89 -6.28 -11.22
C THR A 115 13.77 -7.54 -11.25
N ALA A 116 13.59 -8.43 -10.28
CA ALA A 116 14.37 -9.66 -10.13
C ALA A 116 13.45 -10.85 -9.80
N PHE A 117 13.70 -12.00 -10.43
CA PHE A 117 13.12 -13.27 -9.99
C PHE A 117 14.07 -13.91 -8.97
N VAL A 118 13.52 -14.40 -7.87
CA VAL A 118 14.28 -14.75 -6.65
C VAL A 118 14.09 -16.23 -6.31
N ASP A 119 12.84 -16.64 -6.08
CA ASP A 119 12.39 -17.96 -5.63
C ASP A 119 13.16 -18.60 -4.44
N GLU A 120 13.63 -17.76 -3.51
CA GLU A 120 14.40 -18.20 -2.33
C GLU A 120 13.50 -18.55 -1.14
N LEU A 121 13.90 -19.57 -0.36
CA LEU A 121 13.19 -20.03 0.85
C LEU A 121 13.99 -19.78 2.13
N TYR A 122 13.52 -18.84 2.94
CA TYR A 122 14.09 -18.48 4.23
C TYR A 122 13.37 -19.24 5.35
N THR A 123 13.96 -20.37 5.77
CA THR A 123 13.46 -21.17 6.90
C THR A 123 14.11 -20.73 8.21
N PHE A 124 13.30 -20.48 9.25
CA PHE A 124 13.73 -20.15 10.61
C PHE A 124 13.15 -21.17 11.59
N ASN A 125 13.98 -21.71 12.49
CA ASN A 125 13.60 -22.77 13.41
C ASN A 125 13.64 -22.22 14.84
N PHE A 126 12.54 -22.30 15.58
CA PHE A 126 12.42 -21.74 16.92
C PHE A 126 11.93 -22.82 17.90
N GLU A 127 12.85 -23.42 18.66
CA GLU A 127 12.57 -24.58 19.53
C GLU A 127 11.64 -24.28 20.72
N ASN A 128 11.60 -23.01 21.16
CA ASN A 128 10.96 -22.57 22.39
C ASN A 128 10.02 -21.40 22.12
N MET A 129 9.10 -21.56 21.18
CA MET A 129 8.01 -20.60 20.96
C MET A 129 6.89 -20.83 21.97
N THR A 130 6.25 -19.73 22.36
CA THR A 130 5.06 -19.73 23.19
C THR A 130 4.02 -18.79 22.58
N ARG A 131 2.75 -18.95 22.94
CA ARG A 131 1.68 -18.07 22.44
C ARG A 131 2.06 -16.58 22.50
N LYS A 132 2.53 -16.11 23.66
CA LYS A 132 2.96 -14.71 23.85
C LYS A 132 4.09 -14.28 22.90
N LYS A 133 5.05 -15.16 22.60
CA LYS A 133 6.11 -14.86 21.63
C LYS A 133 5.59 -14.82 20.20
N LEU A 134 4.51 -15.53 19.89
CA LEU A 134 3.85 -15.49 18.59
C LEU A 134 3.10 -14.16 18.43
N GLU A 135 2.22 -13.84 19.38
CA GLU A 135 1.42 -12.60 19.44
C GLU A 135 2.29 -11.33 19.37
N ASN A 136 3.41 -11.30 20.11
CA ASN A 136 4.34 -10.16 20.14
C ASN A 136 5.45 -10.29 19.07
N GLY A 137 5.25 -11.11 18.05
CA GLY A 137 6.23 -11.45 17.02
C GLY A 137 5.93 -10.81 15.68
N GLU A 138 6.98 -10.57 14.90
CA GLU A 138 6.90 -9.97 13.57
C GLU A 138 7.78 -10.76 12.59
N VAL A 139 7.29 -10.89 11.35
CA VAL A 139 8.10 -11.21 10.18
C VAL A 139 8.19 -9.95 9.32
N ARG A 140 9.41 -9.46 9.11
CA ARG A 140 9.71 -8.24 8.34
C ARG A 140 10.59 -8.56 7.14
N ILE A 141 10.20 -8.06 5.97
CA ILE A 141 10.93 -8.18 4.71
C ILE A 141 11.33 -6.77 4.31
N ASN A 142 12.63 -6.49 4.30
CA ASN A 142 13.19 -5.21 3.88
C ASN A 142 13.97 -5.40 2.58
N VAL A 143 13.70 -4.56 1.58
CA VAL A 143 14.48 -4.51 0.33
C VAL A 143 15.30 -3.23 0.33
N TYR A 144 16.61 -3.36 0.19
CA TYR A 144 17.53 -2.23 0.14
C TYR A 144 18.26 -2.16 -1.20
N ASP A 145 18.55 -0.95 -1.67
CA ASP A 145 19.51 -0.68 -2.73
C ASP A 145 20.93 -0.78 -2.17
N ALA A 146 21.76 -1.65 -2.75
CA ALA A 146 23.18 -1.75 -2.41
C ALA A 146 23.97 -0.59 -3.04
N PRO A 147 24.94 0.02 -2.32
CA PRO A 147 25.73 1.11 -2.88
C PRO A 147 26.77 0.56 -3.88
N GLU A 148 26.97 1.28 -4.98
CA GLU A 148 28.03 1.04 -5.97
C GLU A 148 29.44 1.03 -5.34
N ILE A 149 29.62 1.78 -4.23
CA ILE A 149 30.89 1.93 -3.52
C ILE A 149 30.79 1.30 -2.13
N ALA A 150 31.64 0.31 -1.87
CA ALA A 150 31.75 -0.34 -0.57
C ALA A 150 32.12 0.66 0.54
N GLY A 151 31.36 0.65 1.65
CA GLY A 151 31.53 1.56 2.79
C GLY A 151 30.44 2.62 2.92
N PHE A 152 29.64 2.86 1.87
CA PHE A 152 28.42 3.67 1.98
C PHE A 152 27.27 2.87 2.60
N SER A 153 26.26 3.57 3.12
CA SER A 153 25.03 2.97 3.63
C SER A 153 24.13 2.49 2.48
N LYS A 154 23.56 1.29 2.62
CA LYS A 154 22.46 0.84 1.76
C LYS A 154 21.23 1.76 1.97
N LYS A 155 20.49 2.08 0.91
CA LYS A 155 19.22 2.82 1.04
C LYS A 155 18.05 1.84 1.10
N LEU A 156 17.06 2.05 1.96
CA LEU A 156 15.83 1.25 1.95
C LEU A 156 14.99 1.63 0.71
N ILE A 157 14.64 0.65 -0.13
CA ILE A 157 13.70 0.79 -1.25
C ILE A 157 12.28 0.60 -0.73
N GLY A 158 12.05 -0.46 0.05
CA GLY A 158 10.73 -0.80 0.58
C GLY A 158 10.79 -1.78 1.76
N SER A 159 9.70 -1.84 2.51
CA SER A 159 9.53 -2.74 3.66
C SER A 159 8.11 -3.30 3.68
N TYR A 160 7.99 -4.54 4.13
CA TYR A 160 6.73 -5.22 4.43
C TYR A 160 6.86 -5.90 5.79
N SER A 161 5.82 -5.80 6.62
CA SER A 161 5.75 -6.43 7.93
C SER A 161 4.45 -7.21 8.06
N ALA A 162 4.53 -8.39 8.67
CA ALA A 162 3.39 -9.17 9.12
C ALA A 162 3.59 -9.55 10.60
N ASP A 163 2.62 -9.17 11.42
CA ASP A 163 2.46 -9.63 12.80
C ASP A 163 1.60 -10.91 12.84
N PHE A 164 1.30 -11.37 14.06
CA PHE A 164 0.43 -12.54 14.32
C PHE A 164 -0.69 -12.20 15.31
N GLU A 165 -1.18 -10.96 15.31
CA GLU A 165 -2.37 -10.59 16.08
C GLU A 165 -3.65 -11.18 15.46
N SER A 166 -4.67 -11.46 16.29
CA SER A 166 -5.86 -12.25 15.94
C SER A 166 -7.13 -11.82 16.66
#